data_AF-A0A5D8QFU3-F1
#
_entry.id   AF-A0A5D8QFU3-F1
#
_cell.length_a   1.000
_cell.length_b   1.000
_cell.length_c   1.000
_cell.angle_alpha   90.00
_cell.angle_beta   90.00
_cell.angle_gamma   90.00
#
_symmetry.space_group_name_H-M   'P 1'
#
loop_
_entity.id
_entity.type
_entity.pdbx_description
1 polymer ?
#
loop_
_entity_poly.entity_id
_entity_poly.type
_entity_poly.pdbx_seq_one_letter_code
_entity_poly.pdbx_strand_id
1 'polypeptide(L)'
;MSYSKTAKDLTKKEIDAYRIYLKERLENERQDLGKRYDMAWGIAKKIADILYHKFNAKSVIVFDSLTDKERYTVWSDVDLAVY
;
A
#
# COMPACT_ATOMS: atom_id res chain seq x y z
N MET A 1 2.00 -35.74 15.03
CA MET A 1 2.05 -34.44 14.35
C MET A 1 1.57 -34.65 12.93
N SER A 2 0.48 -33.99 12.50
CA SER A 2 0.10 -33.98 11.09
C SER A 2 0.99 -32.96 10.38
N TYR A 3 1.72 -33.37 9.36
CA TYR A 3 2.50 -32.45 8.54
C TYR A 3 1.57 -31.50 7.77
N SER A 4 2.03 -30.25 7.60
CA SER A 4 1.39 -29.30 6.70
C SER A 4 1.47 -29.82 5.26
N LYS A 5 0.36 -29.78 4.53
CA LYS A 5 0.33 -30.09 3.09
C LYS A 5 1.15 -29.03 2.33
N THR A 6 1.96 -29.47 1.38
CA THR A 6 2.65 -28.58 0.44
C THR A 6 1.80 -28.40 -0.83
N ALA A 7 2.18 -27.48 -1.71
CA ALA A 7 1.47 -27.24 -2.97
C ALA A 7 1.31 -28.50 -3.84
N LYS A 8 2.22 -29.48 -3.74
CA LYS A 8 2.16 -30.74 -4.48
C LYS A 8 1.13 -31.72 -3.93
N ASP A 9 0.73 -31.56 -2.67
CA ASP A 9 -0.21 -32.43 -1.97
C ASP A 9 -1.67 -31.94 -2.09
N LEU A 10 -1.88 -30.80 -2.76
CA LEU A 10 -3.19 -30.21 -2.94
C LEU A 10 -3.94 -30.87 -4.09
N THR A 11 -5.17 -31.29 -3.82
CA THR A 11 -6.12 -31.71 -4.84
C THR A 11 -6.58 -30.52 -5.68
N LYS A 12 -7.11 -30.79 -6.88
CA LYS A 12 -7.72 -29.76 -7.74
C LYS A 12 -8.80 -28.96 -7.00
N LYS A 13 -9.63 -29.62 -6.18
CA LYS A 13 -10.67 -28.96 -5.37
C LYS A 13 -10.09 -27.99 -4.35
N GLU A 14 -8.99 -28.36 -3.68
CA GLU A 14 -8.29 -27.48 -2.74
C GLU A 14 -7.63 -26.29 -3.45
N ILE A 15 -7.06 -26.50 -4.65
CA ILE A 15 -6.51 -25.43 -5.49
C ILE A 15 -7.60 -24.45 -5.93
N ASP A 16 -8.76 -24.96 -6.37
CA ASP A 16 -9.85 -24.10 -6.83
C ASP A 16 -10.47 -23.31 -5.66
N ALA A 17 -10.62 -23.92 -4.48
CA ALA A 17 -11.03 -23.21 -3.27
C ALA A 17 -10.01 -22.13 -2.87
N TYR A 18 -8.71 -22.44 -2.94
CA TYR A 18 -7.64 -21.47 -2.69
C TYR A 18 -7.69 -20.29 -3.67
N ARG A 19 -7.95 -20.53 -4.96
CA ARG A 19 -8.07 -19.45 -5.97
C ARG A 19 -9.21 -18.49 -5.68
N ILE A 20 -10.36 -19.00 -5.23
CA ILE A 20 -11.52 -18.18 -4.84
C ILE A 20 -11.14 -17.29 -3.66
N TYR A 21 -10.58 -17.90 -2.60
CA TYR A 21 -10.10 -17.16 -1.43
C TYR A 21 -9.05 -16.11 -1.79
N LEU A 22 -8.06 -16.48 -2.61
CA LEU A 22 -7.01 -15.57 -3.05
C LEU A 22 -7.60 -14.36 -3.79
N LYS A 23 -8.57 -14.58 -4.67
CA LYS A 23 -9.24 -13.51 -5.41
C LYS A 23 -9.95 -12.53 -4.46
N GLU A 24 -10.71 -13.04 -3.49
CA GLU A 24 -11.40 -12.21 -2.49
C GLU A 24 -10.40 -11.43 -1.64
N ARG A 25 -9.32 -12.08 -1.20
CA ARG A 25 -8.26 -11.43 -0.42
C ARG A 25 -7.60 -10.28 -1.20
N LEU A 26 -7.24 -10.53 -2.46
CA LEU A 26 -6.60 -9.52 -3.31
C LEU A 26 -7.53 -8.32 -3.58
N GLU A 27 -8.83 -8.55 -3.74
CA GLU A 27 -9.79 -7.47 -3.93
C GLU A 27 -9.91 -6.60 -2.65
N ASN A 28 -9.99 -7.23 -1.48
CA ASN A 28 -10.01 -6.51 -0.20
C ASN A 28 -8.71 -5.73 0.04
N GLU A 29 -7.55 -6.36 -0.19
CA GLU A 29 -6.23 -5.73 -0.10
C GLU A 29 -6.13 -4.53 -1.04
N ARG A 30 -6.67 -4.61 -2.26
CA ARG A 30 -6.70 -3.51 -3.23
C ARG A 30 -7.53 -2.33 -2.73
N GLN A 31 -8.71 -2.60 -2.16
CA GLN A 31 -9.57 -1.54 -1.62
C GLN A 31 -8.90 -0.82 -0.44
N ASP A 32 -8.30 -1.56 0.47
CA ASP A 32 -7.61 -0.98 1.62
C ASP A 32 -6.34 -0.23 1.21
N LEU A 33 -5.61 -0.73 0.20
CA LEU A 33 -4.47 -0.02 -0.38
C LEU A 33 -4.89 1.32 -1.00
N GLY A 34 -6.05 1.38 -1.67
CA GLY A 34 -6.62 2.62 -2.20
C GLY A 34 -6.88 3.65 -1.10
N LYS A 35 -7.54 3.24 0.00
CA LYS A 35 -7.79 4.13 1.15
C LYS A 35 -6.49 4.61 1.79
N ARG A 36 -5.50 3.70 1.91
CA ARG A 36 -4.18 4.04 2.46
C ARG A 36 -3.44 5.04 1.59
N TYR A 37 -3.50 4.90 0.26
CA TYR A 37 -2.90 5.83 -0.69
C TYR A 37 -3.50 7.24 -0.54
N ASP A 38 -4.82 7.35 -0.48
CA ASP A 38 -5.51 8.63 -0.31
C ASP A 38 -5.17 9.28 1.05
N MET A 39 -5.07 8.46 2.10
CA MET A 39 -4.63 8.90 3.42
C MET A 39 -3.20 9.42 3.41
N ALA A 40 -2.27 8.73 2.72
CA ALA A 40 -0.88 9.15 2.60
C ALA A 40 -0.75 10.50 1.89
N TRP A 41 -1.51 10.73 0.81
CA TRP A 41 -1.60 12.04 0.17
C TRP A 41 -2.16 13.12 1.10
N GLY A 42 -3.18 12.78 1.90
CA GLY A 42 -3.71 13.68 2.92
C GLY A 42 -2.67 14.05 3.99
N ILE A 43 -1.85 13.09 4.41
CA ILE A 43 -0.74 13.31 5.36
C ILE A 43 0.34 14.19 4.72
N ALA A 44 0.77 13.91 3.49
CA ALA A 44 1.76 14.70 2.78
C ALA A 44 1.36 16.19 2.69
N LYS A 45 0.09 16.46 2.36
CA LYS A 45 -0.45 17.84 2.31
C LYS A 45 -0.42 18.52 3.68
N LYS A 46 -0.79 17.81 4.75
CA LYS A 46 -0.73 18.35 6.12
C LYS A 46 0.71 18.64 6.56
N ILE A 47 1.65 17.77 6.23
CA ILE A 47 3.07 17.99 6.53
C ILE A 47 3.59 19.20 5.74
N ALA A 48 3.22 19.35 4.47
CA ALA A 48 3.60 20.50 3.66
C ALA A 48 3.10 21.82 4.26
N ASP A 49 1.86 21.87 4.74
CA ASP A 49 1.29 23.04 5.42
C ASP A 49 2.07 23.42 6.68
N ILE A 50 2.44 22.42 7.49
CA ILE A 50 3.29 22.61 8.68
C ILE A 50 4.66 23.15 8.29
N LEU A 51 5.30 22.58 7.26
CA LEU A 51 6.62 23.00 6.78
C LEU A 51 6.60 24.43 6.26
N TYR A 52 5.57 24.80 5.52
CA TYR A 52 5.39 26.16 5.02
C TYR A 52 5.22 27.15 6.19
N HIS A 53 4.24 26.91 7.07
CA HIS A 53 3.88 27.88 8.10
C HIS A 53 4.86 27.96 9.28
N LYS A 54 5.48 26.84 9.68
CA LYS A 54 6.38 26.83 10.85
C LYS A 54 7.85 26.96 10.49
N PHE A 55 8.23 26.54 9.29
CA PHE A 55 9.63 26.46 8.88
C PHE A 55 9.95 27.31 7.64
N ASN A 56 8.97 28.05 7.10
CA ASN A 56 9.13 28.88 5.89
C ASN A 56 9.71 28.10 4.70
N ALA A 57 9.39 26.80 4.60
CA ALA A 57 9.71 26.01 3.42
C ALA A 57 9.10 26.69 2.19
N LYS A 58 9.89 26.88 1.12
CA LYS A 58 9.41 27.51 -0.12
C LYS A 58 8.70 26.50 -1.00
N SER A 59 9.11 25.24 -0.93
CA SER A 59 8.51 24.14 -1.66
C SER A 59 8.61 22.83 -0.88
N VAL A 60 7.61 21.98 -1.08
CA VAL A 60 7.57 20.61 -0.58
C VAL A 60 7.11 19.72 -1.72
N ILE A 61 7.96 18.76 -2.10
CA ILE A 61 7.74 17.86 -3.23
C ILE A 61 7.58 16.43 -2.72
N VAL A 62 6.50 15.76 -3.12
CA VAL A 62 6.33 14.31 -2.93
C VAL A 62 7.12 13.58 -4.02
N PHE A 63 7.88 12.55 -3.65
CA PHE A 63 8.59 11.71 -4.62
C PHE A 63 8.44 10.21 -4.29
N ASP A 64 9.08 9.38 -5.11
CA ASP A 64 9.04 7.91 -5.06
C ASP A 64 7.62 7.32 -5.10
N SER A 65 7.34 6.28 -4.30
CA SER A 65 6.23 5.36 -4.53
C SER A 65 4.85 6.01 -4.37
N LEU A 66 4.73 7.11 -3.62
CA LEU A 66 3.47 7.84 -3.47
C LEU A 66 3.06 8.62 -4.73
N THR A 67 4.00 8.89 -5.65
CA THR A 67 3.71 9.59 -6.91
C THR A 67 3.08 8.68 -7.97
N ASP A 68 3.14 7.36 -7.78
CA ASP A 68 2.63 6.37 -8.71
C ASP A 68 1.81 5.31 -7.96
N LYS A 69 0.50 5.34 -8.17
CA LYS A 69 -0.45 4.42 -7.53
C LYS A 69 -0.18 2.95 -7.86
N GLU A 70 0.43 2.64 -9.00
CA GLU A 70 0.78 1.26 -9.36
C GLU A 70 2.02 0.76 -8.61
N ARG A 71 2.91 1.67 -8.20
CA ARG A 71 4.11 1.36 -7.40
C ARG A 71 3.88 1.47 -5.89
N TYR A 72 2.80 2.10 -5.46
CA TYR A 72 2.46 2.22 -4.05
C TYR A 72 2.00 0.89 -3.46
N THR A 73 2.58 0.49 -2.33
CA THR A 73 2.26 -0.78 -1.66
C THR A 73 1.89 -0.55 -0.20
N VAL A 74 1.47 -1.62 0.48
CA VAL A 74 1.19 -1.57 1.94
C VAL A 74 2.43 -1.21 2.77
N TRP A 75 3.63 -1.41 2.22
CA TRP A 75 4.91 -1.11 2.86
C TRP A 75 5.48 0.26 2.50
N SER A 76 4.84 0.96 1.55
CA SER A 76 5.24 2.31 1.17
C SER A 76 5.04 3.28 2.33
N ASP A 77 6.00 4.20 2.46
CA ASP A 77 6.00 5.38 3.31
C ASP A 77 5.73 6.66 2.48
N VAL A 78 6.03 7.82 3.06
CA VAL A 78 5.77 9.14 2.46
C VAL A 78 7.10 9.88 2.34
N ASP A 79 7.64 9.93 1.12
CA ASP A 79 8.89 10.62 0.82
C ASP A 79 8.66 12.09 0.41
N LEU A 80 9.36 13.01 1.09
CA LEU A 80 9.24 14.45 0.87
C LEU A 80 10.62 15.11 0.71
N ALA A 81 10.76 15.98 -0.29
CA ALA A 81 11.89 16.88 -0.44
C ALA A 81 11.45 18.32 -0.12
N VAL A 82 12.27 19.05 0.65
CA VAL A 82 11.93 20.37 1.21
C VAL A 82 13.06 21.36 0.92
N TYR A 83 12.72 22.55 0.40
CA TYR A 83 13.68 23.64 0.15
C TYR A 83 13.01 25.02 0.14
#